data_AF-A0A538I5G7-F1
#
_entry.id   AF-A0A538I5G7-F1
#
_cell.length_a   1.000
_cell.length_b   1.000
_cell.length_c   1.000
_cell.angle_alpha   90.00
_cell.angle_beta   90.00
_cell.angle_gamma   90.00
#
_symmetry.space_group_name_H-M   'P 1'
#
loop_
_entity.id
_entity.type
_entity.pdbx_description
1 polymer ?
#
loop_
_entity_poly.entity_id
_entity_poly.type
_entity_poly.pdbx_seq_one_letter_code
_entity_poly.pdbx_strand_id
1 'polypeptide(L)' 'MERLRSLSEQECYLRCYGWSGGGDTVKLVASSLRHEPDRRREQSEAGERLRRVLGLRIDALQPLELVPD' A
#
# COMPACT_ATOMS: atom_id res chain seq x y z
N MET A 1 -7.68 -37.70 -29.46
CA MET A 1 -7.50 -36.50 -28.62
C MET A 1 -6.06 -36.51 -28.11
N GLU A 2 -5.24 -35.58 -28.57
CA GLU A 2 -3.89 -35.41 -28.02
C GLU A 2 -3.99 -34.87 -26.59
N ARG A 3 -3.31 -35.52 -25.64
CA ARG A 3 -3.25 -35.03 -24.25
C ARG A 3 -2.34 -33.82 -24.22
N LEU A 4 -2.90 -32.65 -23.95
CA LEU A 4 -2.13 -31.44 -23.70
C LEU A 4 -1.23 -31.65 -22.46
N ARG A 5 0.04 -31.26 -22.58
CA ARG A 5 1.00 -31.28 -21.48
C ARG A 5 0.53 -30.33 -20.37
N SER A 6 0.68 -30.74 -19.10
CA SER A 6 0.46 -29.86 -17.96
C SER A 6 1.52 -28.75 -17.92
N LEU A 7 1.05 -27.52 -17.69
CA LEU A 7 1.91 -26.36 -17.48
C LEU A 7 2.36 -26.33 -16.01
N SER A 8 3.60 -25.92 -15.78
CA SER A 8 4.06 -25.48 -14.46
C SER A 8 3.34 -24.18 -14.07
N GLU A 9 3.35 -23.86 -12.77
CA GLU A 9 2.76 -22.63 -12.25
C GLU A 9 3.35 -21.38 -12.92
N GLN A 10 4.67 -21.38 -13.16
CA GLN A 10 5.36 -20.29 -13.82
C GLN A 10 4.94 -20.12 -15.28
N GLU A 11 4.77 -21.22 -16.03
CA GLU A 11 4.27 -21.20 -17.41
C GLU A 11 2.81 -20.73 -17.47
N CYS A 12 1.99 -21.13 -16.49
CA CYS A 12 0.62 -20.65 -16.36
C CYS A 12 0.58 -19.13 -16.11
N TYR A 13 1.38 -18.66 -15.16
CA TYR A 13 1.47 -17.24 -14.82
C TYR A 13 1.91 -16.39 -16.02
N LEU A 14 2.96 -16.83 -16.73
CA LEU A 14 3.44 -16.19 -17.95
C LEU A 14 2.38 -16.14 -19.05
N ARG A 15 1.62 -17.22 -19.24
CA ARG A 15 0.58 -17.28 -20.27
C ARG A 15 -0.62 -16.39 -19.93
N CYS A 16 -0.98 -16.29 -18.66
CA CYS A 16 -2.12 -15.49 -18.20
C CYS A 16 -1.82 -14.00 -18.13
N TYR A 17 -0.62 -13.62 -17.67
CA TYR A 17 -0.28 -12.23 -17.36
C TYR A 17 0.80 -11.65 -18.28
N GLY A 18 1.41 -12.46 -19.16
CA GLY A 18 2.42 -12.02 -20.13
C GLY A 18 3.73 -11.55 -19.50
N TRP A 19 3.90 -11.71 -18.18
CA TRP A 19 4.96 -11.08 -17.42
C TRP A 19 5.58 -12.07 -16.42
N SER A 20 6.87 -12.36 -16.60
CA SER A 20 7.71 -12.89 -15.52
C SER A 20 8.33 -11.69 -14.83
N GLY A 21 8.09 -11.54 -13.53
CA GLY A 21 8.57 -10.41 -12.72
C GLY A 21 10.10 -10.23 -12.63
N GLY A 22 10.89 -10.76 -13.59
CA GLY A 22 12.33 -10.55 -13.69
C GLY A 22 12.73 -9.10 -14.01
N GLY A 23 11.76 -8.24 -14.36
CA GLY A 23 11.98 -6.81 -14.60
C GLY A 23 11.63 -5.87 -13.43
N ASP A 24 11.02 -6.38 -12.36
CA ASP A 24 10.56 -5.56 -11.23
C ASP A 24 11.71 -5.24 -10.25
N THR A 25 12.72 -4.52 -10.75
CA THR A 25 13.68 -3.85 -9.86
C THR A 25 13.19 -2.43 -9.60
N VAL A 26 12.61 -2.23 -8.41
CA VAL A 26 12.28 -0.89 -7.92
C VAL A 26 13.59 -0.13 -7.71
N LYS A 27 13.85 0.86 -8.58
CA LYS A 27 14.98 1.78 -8.39
C LYS A 27 14.57 2.88 -7.42
N LEU A 28 15.20 2.90 -6.25
CA LEU A 28 15.09 4.02 -5.32
C LEU A 28 15.81 5.23 -5.95
N VAL A 29 15.05 6.24 -6.36
CA VAL A 29 15.62 7.51 -6.83
C VAL A 29 15.73 8.45 -5.64
N ALA A 30 16.94 8.93 -5.36
CA ALA A 30 17.17 9.89 -4.29
C ALA A 30 16.38 11.19 -4.57
N SER A 31 15.50 11.55 -3.62
CA SER A 31 14.61 12.71 -3.71
C SER A 31 15.36 14.05 -3.84
N SER A 32 16.64 14.10 -3.44
CA SER A 32 17.49 15.30 -3.48
C SER A 32 17.79 15.83 -4.89
N LEU A 33 17.49 15.09 -5.96
CA LEU A 33 17.75 15.52 -7.34
C LEU A 33 16.57 16.21 -8.02
N ARG A 34 15.39 16.28 -7.39
CA ARG A 34 14.22 16.96 -7.96
C ARG A 34 13.75 18.05 -7.02
N HIS A 35 13.94 19.31 -7.42
CA HIS A 35 13.38 20.49 -6.77
C HIS A 35 11.89 20.64 -7.10
N GLU A 36 11.12 19.54 -6.98
CA GLU A 36 9.67 19.57 -7.08
C GLU A 36 9.11 19.33 -5.68
N PRO A 37 8.05 20.05 -5.26
CA PRO A 37 7.39 19.78 -4.00
C PRO A 37 7.00 18.30 -3.94
N ASP A 38 7.44 17.62 -2.88
CA ASP A 38 7.18 16.20 -2.66
C ASP A 38 5.70 16.01 -2.30
N ARG A 39 4.85 15.98 -3.33
CA ARG A 39 3.39 15.82 -3.20
C ARG A 39 2.99 14.60 -2.39
N ARG A 40 3.83 13.53 -2.38
CA ARG A 40 3.58 12.34 -1.57
C ARG A 40 3.78 12.66 -0.09
N ARG A 41 4.85 13.40 0.24
CA ARG A 41 5.07 13.90 1.59
C ARG A 41 3.96 14.85 2.04
N GLU A 42 3.54 15.79 1.18
CA GLU A 42 2.43 16.71 1.49
C GLU A 42 1.12 15.97 1.76
N GLN A 43 0.79 14.96 0.95
CA GLN A 43 -0.37 14.08 1.16
C GLN A 43 -0.25 13.27 2.46
N SER A 44 0.95 12.77 2.77
CA SER A 44 1.22 12.04 4.02
C SER A 44 1.03 12.92 5.25
N GLU A 45 1.53 14.17 5.20
CA GLU A 45 1.38 15.15 6.28
C GLU A 45 -0.08 15.60 6.45
N ALA A 46 -0.84 15.76 5.36
CA ALA A 46 -2.27 16.03 5.43
C ALA A 46 -3.04 14.85 6.06
N GLY A 47 -2.70 13.62 5.70
CA GLY A 47 -3.27 12.41 6.30
C GLY A 47 -2.95 12.26 7.79
N GLU A 48 -1.72 12.61 8.21
CA GLU A 48 -1.33 12.68 9.62
C GLU A 48 -2.13 13.74 10.40
N ARG A 49 -2.33 14.93 9.82
CA ARG A 49 -3.19 15.96 10.43
C ARG A 49 -4.62 15.48 10.61
N LEU A 50 -5.20 14.83 9.60
CA LEU A 50 -6.56 14.29 9.67
C LEU A 50 -6.69 13.17 10.71
N ARG A 51 -5.72 12.26 10.78
CA ARG A 51 -5.68 11.17 11.78
C ARG A 51 -5.69 11.72 13.21
N ARG A 52 -4.92 12.78 13.49
CA ARG A 52 -4.93 13.43 14.81
C ARG A 52 -6.28 14.05 15.19
N VAL A 53 -6.91 14.77 14.25
CA VAL A 53 -8.23 15.37 14.49
C VAL A 53 -9.30 14.30 14.74
N LEU A 54 -9.24 13.20 13.98
CA LEU A 54 -10.15 12.07 14.17
C LEU A 54 -9.97 11.41 15.54
N GLY A 55 -8.72 11.19 15.97
CA GLY A 55 -8.42 10.61 17.29
C GLY A 55 -9.05 11.41 18.42
N LEU A 56 -8.84 12.73 18.43
CA LEU A 56 -9.45 13.62 19.43
C LEU A 56 -10.99 13.52 19.46
N ARG A 57 -11.61 13.33 18.29
CA ARG A 57 -13.06 13.21 18.19
C ARG A 57 -13.57 11.85 18.65
N ILE A 58 -12.81 10.79 18.43
CA ILE A 58 -13.11 9.45 18.94
C ILE A 58 -12.99 9.42 20.46
N ASP A 59 -11.91 9.99 21.01
CA ASP A 59 -11.68 10.06 22.46
C ASP A 59 -12.79 10.86 23.16
N ALA A 60 -13.26 11.95 22.55
CA ALA A 60 -14.39 12.74 23.06
C ALA A 60 -15.74 11.99 23.01
N LEU A 61 -15.85 10.96 22.16
CA LEU A 61 -17.05 10.14 22.03
C LEU A 61 -17.02 8.88 22.90
N GLN A 62 -15.88 8.53 23.51
CA GLN A 62 -15.84 7.41 24.46
C GLN A 62 -16.59 7.80 25.74
N PRO A 63 -17.72 7.14 26.06
CA PRO A 63 -18.29 7.24 27.39
C PRO A 63 -17.31 6.57 28.35
N LEU A 64 -16.97 7.22 29.47
CA LEU A 64 -16.35 6.55 30.61
C LEU A 64 -17.31 5.44 31.06
N GLU A 65 -17.08 4.20 30.63
CA GLU A 65 -17.78 3.07 31.21
C GLU A 65 -17.50 3.06 32.71
N LEU A 66 -18.59 3.20 33.47
CA LEU A 66 -18.61 3.20 34.92
C LEU A 66 -17.86 1.97 35.45
N VAL A 67 -16.94 2.25 36.37
CA VAL A 67 -16.31 1.29 37.27
C VAL A 67 -17.39 0.49 38.00
N PRO A 68 -17.37 -0.86 37.98
CA PRO A 68 -18.22 -1.65 38.87
C PRO A 68 -17.66 -1.63 40.31
N ASP A 69 -18.55 -1.36 41.27
CA ASP A 69 -18.34 -1.51 42.73
C ASP A 69 -18.10 -2.98 43.14
#